data_AF-S4Y9C1-F1
#
_entry.id   AF-S4Y9C1-F1
#
_cell.length_a   1.000
_cell.length_b   1.000
_cell.length_c   1.000
_cell.angle_alpha   90.00
_cell.angle_beta   90.00
_cell.angle_gamma   90.00
#
_symmetry.space_group_name_H-M   'P 1'
#
loop_
_entity.id
_entity.type
_entity.pdbx_description
1 polymer ?
#
loop_
_entity_poly.entity_id
_entity_poly.type
_entity_poly.pdbx_seq_one_letter_code
_entity_poly.pdbx_strand_id
1 'polypeptide(L)' 'MLLSLVTLASGCGGLSTQASQERCDQLRDAVPSCATDESYDACVSCYEACGDDCEPSGACPQTFTCAE' A
#
# COMPACT_ATOMS: atom_id res chain seq x y z
N MET A 1 -5.98 -20.91 -32.28
CA MET A 1 -6.50 -19.82 -31.44
C MET A 1 -7.29 -20.44 -30.29
N LEU A 2 -6.64 -20.69 -29.16
CA LEU A 2 -7.33 -21.10 -27.93
C LEU A 2 -6.92 -20.11 -26.85
N LEU A 3 -7.92 -19.35 -26.41
CA LEU A 3 -7.84 -18.27 -25.46
C LEU A 3 -7.20 -18.76 -24.15
N SER A 4 -5.96 -18.37 -23.90
CA SER A 4 -5.39 -18.40 -22.55
C SER A 4 -5.85 -17.13 -21.84
N LEU A 5 -7.12 -17.11 -21.46
CA LEU A 5 -7.64 -16.22 -20.43
C LEU A 5 -6.99 -16.65 -19.11
N VAL A 6 -5.74 -16.26 -18.89
CA VAL A 6 -5.21 -16.13 -17.53
C VAL A 6 -5.90 -14.90 -16.97
N THR A 7 -7.12 -15.10 -16.47
CA THR A 7 -7.69 -14.25 -15.43
C THR A 7 -6.69 -14.26 -14.28
N LEU A 8 -5.84 -13.24 -14.26
CA LEU A 8 -5.16 -12.78 -13.05
C LEU A 8 -6.27 -12.35 -12.08
N ALA A 9 -6.92 -13.34 -11.46
CA ALA A 9 -7.37 -13.17 -10.10
C ALA A 9 -6.10 -13.19 -9.23
N SER A 10 -5.29 -12.12 -9.31
CA SER A 10 -4.46 -11.77 -8.16
C SER A 10 -5.45 -11.43 -7.07
N GLY A 11 -5.68 -12.41 -6.18
CA GLY A 11 -6.48 -12.25 -4.97
C GLY A 11 -5.78 -11.29 -4.03
N CYS A 12 -5.77 -10.01 -4.40
CA CYS A 12 -5.28 -8.89 -3.63
C CYS A 12 -6.27 -8.62 -2.48
N GLY A 13 -6.34 -9.57 -1.54
CA GLY A 13 -6.94 -9.37 -0.23
C GLY A 13 -5.93 -8.62 0.63
N GLY A 14 -5.71 -7.34 0.33
CA GLY A 14 -4.90 -6.49 1.19
C GLY A 14 -5.52 -6.33 2.57
N LEU A 15 -4.90 -5.50 3.39
CA LEU A 15 -5.38 -5.23 4.74
C LEU A 15 -6.76 -4.56 4.72
N SER A 16 -7.53 -4.77 5.78
CA SER A 16 -8.76 -4.00 6.00
C SER A 16 -8.42 -2.53 6.23
N THR A 17 -9.34 -1.62 5.88
CA THR A 17 -9.17 -0.16 6.07
C THR A 17 -8.63 0.23 7.44
N GLN A 18 -9.15 -0.38 8.51
CA GLN A 18 -8.69 -0.13 9.88
C GLN A 18 -7.23 -0.55 10.08
N ALA A 19 -6.85 -1.76 9.67
CA ALA A 19 -5.49 -2.26 9.78
C ALA A 19 -4.50 -1.47 8.92
N SER A 20 -4.92 -1.04 7.71
CA SER A 20 -4.13 -0.16 6.85
C SER A 20 -3.88 1.19 7.51
N GLN A 21 -4.91 1.81 8.09
CA GLN A 21 -4.78 3.08 8.82
C GLN A 21 -3.85 2.94 10.02
N GLU A 22 -3.99 1.91 10.86
CA GLU A 22 -3.11 1.67 12.01
C GLU A 22 -1.63 1.55 11.59
N ARG A 23 -1.35 0.89 10.47
CA ARG A 23 0.01 0.75 9.91
C ARG A 23 0.56 2.10 9.43
N CYS A 24 -0.26 2.86 8.71
CA CYS A 24 0.12 4.17 8.19
C CYS A 24 0.27 5.22 9.30
N ASP A 25 -0.49 5.11 10.39
CA ASP A 25 -0.33 5.92 11.59
C ASP A 25 1.02 5.66 12.27
N GLN A 26 1.41 4.39 12.41
CA GLN A 26 2.74 4.03 12.93
C GLN A 26 3.86 4.61 12.06
N LEU A 27 3.71 4.55 10.74
CA LEU A 27 4.68 5.13 9.82
C LEU A 27 4.73 6.66 9.94
N ARG A 28 3.57 7.31 10.05
CA ARG A 28 3.46 8.77 10.24
C ARG A 28 4.11 9.22 11.55
N ASP A 29 3.97 8.45 12.62
CA ASP A 29 4.62 8.74 13.89
C ASP A 29 6.14 8.52 13.82
N ALA A 30 6.58 7.51 13.06
CA ALA A 30 8.01 7.22 12.87
C ALA A 30 8.74 8.26 12.00
N VAL A 31 8.09 8.79 10.96
CA VAL A 31 8.67 9.77 10.01
C VAL A 31 7.72 10.94 9.71
N PRO A 32 7.35 11.76 10.71
CA PRO A 32 6.30 12.78 10.56
C PRO A 32 6.65 13.85 9.52
N SER A 33 7.94 14.12 9.31
CA SER A 33 8.41 15.06 8.29
C SER A 33 8.20 14.58 6.85
N CYS A 34 7.99 13.28 6.64
CA CYS A 34 7.82 12.67 5.31
C CYS A 34 6.43 12.05 5.12
N ALA A 35 5.58 12.09 6.13
CA ALA A 35 4.21 11.58 6.12
C ALA A 35 3.22 12.75 6.01
N THR A 36 3.03 13.27 4.80
CA THR A 36 1.96 14.21 4.45
C THR A 36 0.61 13.49 4.36
N ASP A 37 -0.49 14.23 4.39
CA ASP A 37 -1.83 13.65 4.19
C ASP A 37 -1.94 12.87 2.86
N GLU A 38 -1.31 13.37 1.79
CA GLU A 38 -1.28 12.69 0.49
C GLU A 38 -0.51 11.36 0.55
N SER A 39 0.66 11.35 1.20
CA SER A 39 1.42 10.11 1.40
C SER A 39 0.69 9.13 2.34
N TYR A 40 -0.08 9.64 3.30
CA TYR A 40 -0.88 8.81 4.19
C TYR A 40 -2.02 8.12 3.43
N ASP A 41 -2.73 8.85 2.57
CA ASP A 41 -3.80 8.29 1.72
C ASP A 41 -3.24 7.24 0.73
N ALA A 42 -2.07 7.50 0.15
CA ALA A 42 -1.35 6.55 -0.69
C ALA A 42 -0.89 5.30 0.09
N CYS A 43 -0.45 5.47 1.34
CA CYS A 43 -0.11 4.37 2.24
C CYS A 43 -1.33 3.47 2.48
N VAL A 44 -2.47 4.04 2.88
CA VAL A 44 -3.70 3.28 3.16
C VAL A 44 -4.14 2.52 1.92
N SER A 45 -4.20 3.21 0.78
CA SER A 45 -4.59 2.61 -0.50
C SER A 45 -3.67 1.45 -0.91
N CYS A 46 -2.36 1.57 -0.67
CA CYS A 46 -1.39 0.53 -0.99
C CYS A 46 -1.55 -0.69 -0.07
N TYR A 47 -1.66 -0.51 1.24
CA TYR A 47 -1.92 -1.62 2.17
C TYR A 47 -3.30 -2.27 1.94
N GLU A 48 -4.33 -1.52 1.55
CA GLU A 48 -5.63 -2.10 1.17
C GLU A 48 -5.55 -2.88 -0.15
N ALA A 49 -4.68 -2.46 -1.08
CA ALA A 49 -4.53 -3.10 -2.38
C ALA A 49 -3.64 -4.36 -2.34
N CYS A 50 -2.53 -4.34 -1.61
CA CYS A 50 -1.56 -5.44 -1.62
C CYS A 50 -1.15 -5.94 -0.24
N GLY A 51 -1.70 -5.40 0.83
CA GLY A 51 -1.42 -5.87 2.18
C GLY A 51 0.04 -5.66 2.56
N ASP A 52 0.66 -6.68 3.15
CA ASP A 52 2.05 -6.63 3.57
C ASP A 52 3.06 -6.56 2.40
N ASP A 53 2.63 -6.77 1.15
CA ASP A 53 3.46 -6.51 -0.03
C ASP A 53 3.61 -5.00 -0.33
N CYS A 54 2.89 -4.13 0.38
CA CYS A 54 3.07 -2.69 0.25
C CYS A 54 4.40 -2.22 0.88
N GLU A 55 5.32 -1.71 0.06
CA GLU A 55 6.61 -1.19 0.51
C GLU A 55 6.72 0.34 0.32
N PRO A 56 7.20 1.09 1.34
CA PRO A 56 7.56 2.49 1.17
C PRO A 56 8.86 2.63 0.38
N SER A 57 8.84 3.47 -0.64
CA SER A 57 9.99 3.85 -1.49
C SER A 57 11.17 4.52 -0.76
N GLY A 58 10.98 4.95 0.50
CA GLY A 58 11.98 5.71 1.26
C GLY A 58 12.17 7.16 0.80
N ALA A 59 11.31 7.66 -0.09
CA ALA A 59 11.30 9.06 -0.51
C ALA A 59 10.66 9.99 0.54
N CYS A 60 10.91 11.30 0.42
CA CYS A 60 10.26 12.33 1.25
C CYS A 60 9.67 13.41 0.31
N PRO A 61 8.34 13.51 0.17
CA PRO A 61 7.30 12.73 0.86
C PRO A 61 7.32 11.24 0.52
N GLN A 62 6.81 10.41 1.44
CA GLN A 62 6.77 8.95 1.26
C GLN A 62 5.89 8.58 0.07
N THR A 63 6.35 7.61 -0.73
CA THR A 63 5.55 6.98 -1.79
C THR A 63 5.55 5.47 -1.60
N PHE A 64 4.50 4.80 -2.06
CA PHE A 64 4.25 3.39 -1.76
C PHE A 64 4.01 2.59 -3.04
N THR A 65 4.56 1.39 -3.10
CA THR A 65 4.37 0.48 -4.23
C THR A 65 4.15 -0.92 -3.71
N CYS A 66 3.31 -1.70 -4.38
CA CYS A 66 3.23 -3.13 -4.13
C CYS A 66 4.48 -3.80 -4.67
N ALA A 67 5.20 -4.54 -3.84
CA ALA A 67 6.23 -5.47 -4.27
C ALA A 67 5.55 -6.55 -5.14
N GLU A 68 6.11 -6.80 -6.33
CA GLU A 68 5.61 -7.83 -7.26
C GLU A 68 6.24 -9.21 -7.00
#